data_AF-A0AAX1D2R6-F1
#
_entry.id   AF-A0AAX1D2R6-F1
#
_cell.length_a   1.000
_cell.length_b   1.000
_cell.length_c   1.000
_cell.angle_alpha   90.00
_cell.angle_beta   90.00
_cell.angle_gamma   90.00
#
_symmetry.space_group_name_H-M   'P 1'
#
loop_
_entity.id
_entity.type
_entity.pdbx_description
1 polymer ?
#
loop_
_entity_poly.entity_id
_entity_poly.type
_entity_poly.pdbx_seq_one_letter_code
_entity_poly.pdbx_strand_id
1 'polypeptide(L)'
;DFLSEEPSDYGISCVGSRALSGQLSADMLAARNADGETLAQGIARIGGDPNALAAPLRGPDGTAAFVELHIEQGPVLESRQLPIGVVTNIVGIRRVLITVEGQPDHAGTTPMDIRRDALVGAARIIDAASRQASAASGKPHYVVATVGKLAMTPNAANAVPGRVELTLEMRSDSNAVL
;
A
#
# COMPACT_ATOMS: atom_id res chain seq x y z
N ASP A 1 -7.86 -20.14 6.94
CA ASP A 1 -7.02 -19.21 6.18
C ASP A 1 -7.02 -19.60 4.70
N PHE A 2 -6.85 -18.63 3.80
CA PHE A 2 -6.80 -18.84 2.36
C PHE A 2 -5.36 -18.98 1.87
N LEU A 3 -5.17 -19.64 0.72
CA LEU A 3 -3.85 -19.72 0.10
C LEU A 3 -3.29 -18.31 -0.15
N SER A 4 -2.11 -18.04 0.39
CA SER A 4 -1.39 -16.77 0.22
C SER A 4 -2.28 -15.55 0.50
N GLU A 5 -2.84 -15.47 1.70
CA GLU A 5 -3.48 -14.24 2.21
C GLU A 5 -2.47 -13.08 2.16
N GLU A 6 -1.28 -13.30 2.73
CA GLU A 6 -0.11 -12.43 2.60
C GLU A 6 0.44 -12.37 1.16
N PRO A 7 1.22 -11.34 0.80
CA PRO A 7 1.90 -11.26 -0.49
C PRO A 7 2.77 -12.50 -0.75
N SER A 8 2.48 -13.22 -1.84
CA SER A 8 3.32 -14.33 -2.32
C SER A 8 4.62 -13.82 -2.95
N ASP A 9 5.53 -14.75 -3.22
CA ASP A 9 6.76 -14.52 -4.02
C ASP A 9 6.47 -14.02 -5.45
N TYR A 10 5.22 -14.10 -5.92
CA TYR A 10 4.75 -13.56 -7.20
C TYR A 10 4.24 -12.11 -7.08
N GLY A 11 4.30 -11.52 -5.88
CA GLY A 11 3.80 -10.17 -5.58
C GLY A 11 2.26 -10.07 -5.47
N ILE A 12 1.57 -11.21 -5.40
CA ILE A 12 0.10 -11.28 -5.33
C ILE A 12 -0.34 -11.77 -3.95
N SER A 13 -1.27 -11.04 -3.32
CA SER A 13 -1.94 -11.39 -2.07
C SER A 13 -3.36 -11.93 -2.32
N CYS A 14 -3.89 -12.61 -1.32
CA CYS A 14 -5.24 -13.19 -1.30
C CYS A 14 -5.49 -14.17 -2.45
N VAL A 15 -4.51 -14.98 -2.87
CA VAL A 15 -4.65 -15.86 -4.06
C VAL A 15 -5.85 -16.80 -3.93
N GLY A 16 -6.01 -17.45 -2.77
CA GLY A 16 -7.09 -18.40 -2.52
C GLY A 16 -8.47 -17.77 -2.46
N SER A 17 -8.63 -16.64 -1.76
CA SER A 17 -9.94 -15.95 -1.65
C SER A 17 -10.32 -15.25 -2.96
N ARG A 18 -9.33 -14.78 -3.73
CA ARG A 18 -9.55 -14.31 -5.10
C ARG A 18 -10.01 -15.42 -6.03
N ALA A 19 -9.38 -16.59 -5.98
CA ALA A 19 -9.85 -17.76 -6.75
C ALA A 19 -11.27 -18.17 -6.35
N LEU A 20 -11.56 -18.23 -5.04
CA LEU A 20 -12.88 -18.58 -4.53
C LEU A 20 -13.97 -17.63 -5.07
N SER A 21 -13.68 -16.34 -5.10
CA SER A 21 -14.61 -15.26 -5.50
C SER A 21 -14.55 -14.88 -6.99
N GLY A 22 -13.70 -15.54 -7.80
CA GLY A 22 -13.53 -15.22 -9.22
C GLY A 22 -12.79 -13.90 -9.49
N GLN A 23 -12.02 -13.41 -8.52
CA GLN A 23 -11.24 -12.17 -8.56
C GLN A 23 -9.73 -12.43 -8.81
N LEU A 24 -9.35 -13.65 -9.18
CA LEU A 24 -7.98 -13.99 -9.57
C LEU A 24 -7.85 -13.82 -11.09
N SER A 25 -7.30 -12.68 -11.52
CA SER A 25 -7.26 -12.32 -12.93
C SER A 25 -6.17 -13.08 -13.71
N ALA A 26 -6.28 -13.08 -15.04
CA ALA A 26 -5.26 -13.63 -15.93
C ALA A 26 -3.89 -12.96 -15.74
N ASP A 27 -3.86 -11.64 -15.51
CA ASP A 27 -2.62 -10.92 -15.24
C ASP A 27 -1.96 -11.37 -13.93
N MET A 28 -2.76 -11.64 -12.89
CA MET A 28 -2.24 -12.20 -11.63
C MET A 28 -1.68 -13.61 -11.83
N LEU A 29 -2.35 -14.45 -12.63
CA LEU A 29 -1.85 -15.78 -12.98
C LEU A 29 -0.56 -15.73 -13.81
N ALA A 30 -0.37 -14.67 -14.61
CA ALA A 30 0.82 -14.43 -15.40
C ALA A 30 1.97 -13.77 -14.62
N ALA A 31 1.73 -13.28 -13.40
CA ALA A 31 2.74 -12.69 -12.53
C ALA A 31 3.87 -13.70 -12.26
N ARG A 32 5.12 -13.22 -12.24
CA ARG A 32 6.32 -14.05 -12.12
C ARG A 32 7.01 -13.84 -10.79
N ASN A 33 7.52 -14.93 -10.22
CA ASN A 33 8.45 -14.85 -9.09
C ASN A 33 9.88 -14.50 -9.57
N ALA A 34 10.82 -14.42 -8.61
CA ALA A 34 12.22 -14.09 -8.89
C ALA A 34 12.92 -15.07 -9.85
N ASP A 35 12.49 -16.33 -9.87
CA ASP A 35 13.03 -17.38 -10.76
C ASP A 35 12.36 -17.39 -12.14
N GLY A 36 11.38 -16.52 -12.36
CA GLY A 36 10.64 -16.40 -13.62
C GLY A 36 9.48 -17.40 -13.77
N GLU A 37 9.19 -18.24 -12.77
CA GLU A 37 8.00 -19.10 -12.73
C GLU A 37 6.75 -18.22 -12.62
N THR A 38 5.70 -18.48 -13.42
CA THR A 38 4.43 -17.77 -13.29
C THR A 38 3.58 -18.34 -12.14
N LEU A 39 2.68 -17.55 -11.57
CA LEU A 39 1.76 -18.04 -10.54
C LEU A 39 0.95 -19.25 -11.04
N ALA A 40 0.52 -19.24 -12.31
CA ALA A 40 -0.15 -20.40 -12.93
C ALA A 40 0.73 -21.66 -12.93
N GLN A 41 2.02 -21.53 -13.26
CA GLN A 41 2.97 -22.64 -13.19
C GLN A 41 3.15 -23.15 -11.76
N GLY A 42 3.27 -22.24 -10.79
CA GLY A 42 3.34 -22.59 -9.37
C GLY A 42 2.11 -23.35 -8.88
N ILE A 43 0.90 -22.91 -9.27
CA ILE A 43 -0.37 -23.59 -8.95
C ILE A 43 -0.41 -24.98 -9.60
N ALA A 44 -0.03 -25.10 -10.88
CA ALA A 44 0.02 -26.38 -11.58
C ALA A 44 1.03 -27.35 -10.96
N ARG A 45 2.19 -26.86 -10.53
CA ARG A 45 3.24 -27.64 -9.89
C ARG A 45 2.79 -28.29 -8.58
N ILE A 46 1.90 -27.65 -7.83
CA ILE A 46 1.31 -28.22 -6.61
C ILE A 46 0.02 -29.03 -6.87
N GLY A 47 -0.33 -29.25 -8.14
CA GLY A 47 -1.47 -30.09 -8.55
C GLY A 47 -2.79 -29.35 -8.75
N GLY A 48 -2.79 -28.02 -8.75
CA GLY A 48 -3.97 -27.22 -9.11
C GLY A 48 -4.16 -27.11 -10.63
N ASP A 49 -5.35 -26.71 -11.07
CA ASP A 49 -5.63 -26.39 -12.48
C ASP A 49 -5.86 -24.88 -12.64
N PRO A 50 -4.87 -24.12 -13.14
CA PRO A 50 -5.02 -22.68 -13.37
C PRO A 50 -6.15 -22.32 -14.34
N ASN A 51 -6.49 -23.21 -15.28
CA ASN A 51 -7.55 -22.96 -16.25
C ASN A 51 -8.95 -22.99 -15.61
N ALA A 52 -9.09 -23.71 -14.49
CA ALA A 52 -10.32 -23.74 -13.71
C ALA A 52 -10.54 -22.48 -12.85
N LEU A 53 -9.57 -21.56 -12.78
CA LEU A 53 -9.61 -20.38 -11.90
C LEU A 53 -10.15 -19.12 -12.60
N ALA A 54 -10.56 -19.22 -13.86
CA ALA A 54 -11.16 -18.10 -14.62
C ALA A 54 -12.60 -17.77 -14.16
N ALA A 55 -13.22 -18.65 -13.38
CA ALA A 55 -14.55 -18.50 -12.82
C ALA A 55 -14.50 -18.68 -11.29
N PRO A 56 -15.46 -18.11 -10.54
CA PRO A 56 -15.51 -18.30 -9.10
C PRO A 56 -15.70 -19.78 -8.74
N LEU A 57 -14.85 -20.29 -7.85
CA LEU A 57 -14.95 -21.68 -7.36
C LEU A 57 -16.20 -21.92 -6.49
N ARG A 58 -16.79 -20.85 -5.95
CA ARG A 58 -18.11 -20.88 -5.32
C ARG A 58 -19.03 -19.83 -5.94
N GLY A 59 -20.23 -20.24 -6.31
CA GLY A 59 -21.27 -19.34 -6.81
C GLY A 59 -21.80 -18.37 -5.73
N PRO A 60 -22.51 -17.31 -6.15
CA PRO A 60 -23.00 -16.24 -5.27
C PRO A 60 -23.91 -16.75 -4.13
N ASP A 61 -24.69 -17.80 -4.37
CA ASP A 61 -25.59 -18.40 -3.36
C ASP A 61 -24.95 -19.56 -2.58
N GLY A 62 -23.66 -19.82 -2.81
CA GLY A 62 -22.94 -20.96 -2.22
C GLY A 62 -22.46 -20.73 -0.79
N THR A 63 -22.62 -19.53 -0.24
CA THR A 63 -22.11 -19.13 1.08
C THR A 63 -23.07 -18.17 1.76
N ALA A 64 -23.67 -18.57 2.88
CA ALA A 64 -24.58 -17.72 3.64
C ALA A 64 -23.85 -16.59 4.41
N ALA A 65 -22.66 -16.87 4.93
CA ALA A 65 -21.81 -15.92 5.65
C ALA A 65 -20.36 -16.38 5.70
N PHE A 66 -19.44 -15.45 5.89
CA PHE A 66 -18.03 -15.70 6.18
C PHE A 66 -17.64 -14.95 7.47
N VAL A 67 -16.97 -15.64 8.39
CA VAL A 67 -16.50 -15.06 9.65
C VAL A 67 -15.02 -15.37 9.77
N GLU A 68 -14.23 -14.32 10.01
CA GLU A 68 -12.80 -14.41 10.21
C GLU A 68 -12.44 -13.88 11.60
N LEU A 69 -11.74 -14.69 12.38
CA LEU A 69 -11.11 -14.28 13.62
C LEU A 69 -9.64 -13.97 13.32
N HIS A 70 -9.20 -12.77 13.65
CA HIS A 70 -7.83 -12.34 13.42
C HIS A 70 -7.31 -11.52 14.61
N ILE A 71 -6.00 -11.51 14.80
CA ILE A 71 -5.36 -10.56 15.73
C ILE A 71 -5.48 -9.13 15.19
N GLU A 72 -5.47 -8.13 16.06
CA GLU A 72 -5.65 -6.73 15.64
C GLU A 72 -4.53 -6.20 14.73
N GLN A 73 -3.30 -6.73 14.87
CA GLN A 73 -2.07 -6.20 14.26
C GLN A 73 -1.77 -4.72 14.60
N GLY A 74 -2.50 -4.16 15.56
CA GLY A 74 -2.40 -2.79 16.04
C GLY A 74 -2.55 -2.71 17.57
N PRO A 75 -2.37 -1.52 18.15
CA PRO A 75 -2.35 -1.32 19.60
C PRO A 75 -3.70 -0.86 20.19
N VAL A 76 -4.79 -0.80 19.43
CA VAL A 76 -6.06 -0.17 19.86
C VAL A 76 -6.75 -0.97 20.96
N LEU A 77 -6.88 -2.29 20.84
CA LEU A 77 -7.48 -3.15 21.86
C LEU A 77 -6.62 -3.16 23.13
N GLU A 78 -5.30 -3.27 22.99
CA GLU A 78 -4.37 -3.21 24.13
C GLU A 78 -4.46 -1.85 24.85
N SER A 79 -4.33 -0.74 24.12
CA SER A 79 -4.36 0.61 24.69
C SER A 79 -5.70 0.97 25.34
N ARG A 80 -6.79 0.32 24.93
CA ARG A 80 -8.14 0.49 25.51
C ARG A 80 -8.51 -0.61 26.51
N GLN A 81 -7.61 -1.56 26.77
CA GLN A 81 -7.84 -2.72 27.63
C GLN A 81 -9.10 -3.51 27.26
N LEU A 82 -9.36 -3.66 25.96
CA LEU A 82 -10.50 -4.40 25.42
C LEU A 82 -10.04 -5.79 24.92
N PRO A 83 -10.79 -6.87 25.23
CA PRO A 83 -10.39 -8.22 24.83
C PRO A 83 -10.80 -8.58 23.39
N ILE A 84 -11.84 -7.94 22.85
CA ILE A 84 -12.44 -8.27 21.54
C ILE A 84 -12.82 -6.98 20.83
N GLY A 85 -12.48 -6.89 19.53
CA GLY A 85 -12.98 -5.87 18.62
C GLY A 85 -13.94 -6.48 17.58
N VAL A 86 -15.06 -5.79 17.33
CA VAL A 86 -15.94 -6.11 16.20
C VAL A 86 -15.52 -5.23 15.02
N VAL A 87 -14.88 -5.82 14.02
CA VAL A 87 -14.41 -5.09 12.84
C VAL A 87 -15.62 -4.67 12.00
N THR A 88 -15.75 -3.36 11.74
CA THR A 88 -16.84 -2.82 10.93
C THR A 88 -16.43 -2.59 9.48
N ASN A 89 -15.15 -2.33 9.22
CA ASN A 89 -14.62 -1.96 7.91
C ASN A 89 -13.18 -2.45 7.75
N ILE A 90 -12.80 -2.76 6.51
CA ILE A 90 -11.40 -2.91 6.08
C ILE A 90 -11.06 -1.67 5.25
N VAL A 91 -9.92 -1.04 5.52
CA VAL A 91 -9.52 0.20 4.87
C VAL A 91 -9.08 -0.03 3.42
N GLY A 92 -9.43 0.88 2.52
CA GLY A 92 -8.79 1.00 1.23
C GLY A 92 -7.37 1.56 1.36
N ILE A 93 -6.50 1.27 0.40
CA ILE A 93 -5.11 1.73 0.37
C ILE A 93 -4.85 2.44 -0.95
N ARG A 94 -4.31 3.65 -0.92
CA ARG A 94 -3.84 4.39 -2.09
C ARG A 94 -2.37 4.74 -1.94
N ARG A 95 -1.58 4.48 -2.99
CA ARG A 95 -0.16 4.84 -3.05
C ARG A 95 0.09 5.81 -4.19
N VAL A 96 0.79 6.91 -3.91
CA VAL A 96 1.13 7.94 -4.88
C VAL A 96 2.63 8.18 -4.84
N LEU A 97 3.27 8.08 -6.00
CA LEU A 97 4.65 8.54 -6.20
C LEU A 97 4.61 10.03 -6.53
N ILE A 98 5.29 10.84 -5.72
CA ILE A 98 5.40 12.29 -5.89
C ILE A 98 6.85 12.63 -6.20
N THR A 99 7.06 13.33 -7.31
CA THR A 99 8.37 13.88 -7.70
C THR A 99 8.35 15.38 -7.48
N VAL A 100 9.28 15.87 -6.67
CA VAL A 100 9.54 17.31 -6.47
C VAL A 100 10.80 17.67 -7.24
N GLU A 101 10.67 18.61 -8.18
CA GLU A 101 11.79 19.12 -8.97
C GLU A 101 12.22 20.49 -8.45
N GLY A 102 13.53 20.67 -8.38
CA GLY A 102 14.21 21.87 -7.96
C GLY A 102 15.42 22.14 -8.85
N GLN A 103 16.47 22.70 -8.26
CA GLN A 103 17.72 22.99 -8.97
C GLN A 103 18.91 22.58 -8.10
N PRO A 104 19.79 21.68 -8.59
CA PRO A 104 21.03 21.38 -7.90
C PRO A 104 21.92 22.61 -7.82
N ASP A 105 22.43 22.89 -6.63
CA ASP A 105 23.21 24.09 -6.33
C ASP A 105 24.26 23.79 -5.24
N HIS A 106 25.27 24.64 -5.09
CA HIS A 106 26.30 24.45 -4.05
C HIS A 106 25.79 25.00 -2.70
N ALA A 107 25.77 24.15 -1.67
CA ALA A 107 25.11 24.47 -0.40
C ALA A 107 25.74 25.65 0.36
N GLY A 108 27.01 25.98 0.11
CA GLY A 108 27.71 27.07 0.78
C GLY A 108 27.69 28.41 0.04
N THR A 109 27.45 28.41 -1.28
CA THR A 109 27.67 29.61 -2.11
C THR A 109 26.41 30.11 -2.80
N THR A 110 25.37 29.28 -2.97
CA THR A 110 24.08 29.73 -3.50
C THR A 110 23.28 30.44 -2.40
N PRO A 111 22.97 31.74 -2.52
CA PRO A 111 22.16 32.49 -1.55
C PRO A 111 20.77 31.88 -1.33
N MET A 112 20.21 32.01 -0.13
CA MET A 112 18.95 31.35 0.25
C MET A 112 17.73 31.83 -0.52
N ASP A 113 17.70 33.09 -0.93
CA ASP A 113 16.59 33.75 -1.61
C ASP A 113 16.41 33.31 -3.08
N ILE A 114 17.44 32.69 -3.68
CA ILE A 114 17.39 32.22 -5.07
C ILE A 114 17.34 30.70 -5.20
N ARG A 115 17.36 29.94 -4.09
CA ARG A 115 17.37 28.47 -4.13
C ARG A 115 16.02 27.91 -4.60
N ARG A 116 16.12 26.80 -5.34
CA ARG A 116 14.99 25.90 -5.64
C ARG A 116 15.25 24.54 -5.02
N ASP A 117 15.20 24.48 -3.70
CA ASP A 117 15.52 23.27 -2.93
C ASP A 117 14.36 22.25 -2.97
N ALA A 118 14.58 21.13 -3.67
CA ALA A 118 13.57 20.09 -3.83
C ALA A 118 13.25 19.38 -2.51
N LEU A 119 14.22 19.25 -1.59
CA LEU A 119 14.00 18.59 -0.31
C LEU A 119 13.17 19.45 0.64
N VAL A 120 13.36 20.77 0.63
CA VAL A 120 12.48 21.70 1.36
C VAL A 120 11.05 21.63 0.81
N GLY A 121 10.89 21.55 -0.51
CA GLY A 121 9.58 21.33 -1.14
C GLY A 121 8.93 20.02 -0.69
N ALA A 122 9.68 18.91 -0.72
CA ALA A 122 9.23 17.60 -0.25
C ALA A 122 8.87 17.59 1.25
N ALA A 123 9.64 18.25 2.10
CA ALA A 123 9.37 18.36 3.53
C ALA A 123 8.03 19.03 3.82
N ARG A 124 7.67 20.07 3.04
CA ARG A 124 6.35 20.73 3.15
C ARG A 124 5.21 19.79 2.75
N ILE A 125 5.41 18.93 1.76
CA ILE A 125 4.42 17.92 1.35
C ILE A 125 4.25 16.88 2.46
N ILE A 126 5.34 16.39 3.04
CA ILE A 126 5.33 15.41 4.15
C ILE A 126 4.56 15.97 5.35
N ASP A 127 4.89 17.20 5.78
CA ASP A 127 4.20 17.89 6.88
C ASP A 127 2.71 18.10 6.57
N ALA A 128 2.38 18.58 5.37
CA ALA A 128 1.00 18.80 4.96
C ALA A 128 0.19 17.49 4.95
N ALA A 129 0.75 16.40 4.43
CA ALA A 129 0.09 15.09 4.41
C ALA A 129 -0.20 14.58 5.83
N SER A 130 0.79 14.67 6.74
CA SER A 130 0.62 14.26 8.13
C SER A 130 -0.44 15.10 8.86
N ARG A 131 -0.41 16.43 8.69
CA ARG A 131 -1.39 17.33 9.29
C ARG A 131 -2.79 17.12 8.75
N GLN A 132 -2.95 16.97 7.44
CA GLN A 132 -4.25 16.74 6.81
C GLN A 132 -4.86 15.41 7.22
N ALA A 133 -4.07 14.33 7.22
CA ALA A 133 -4.54 13.02 7.69
C ALA A 133 -4.95 13.08 9.17
N SER A 134 -4.13 13.70 10.02
CA SER A 134 -4.46 13.86 11.46
C SER A 134 -5.73 14.68 11.68
N ALA A 135 -5.96 15.72 10.87
CA ALA A 135 -7.16 16.55 10.96
C ALA A 135 -8.43 15.83 10.46
N ALA A 136 -8.29 14.95 9.46
CA ALA A 136 -9.38 14.17 8.88
C ALA A 136 -9.72 12.91 9.69
N SER A 137 -8.72 12.33 10.37
CA SER A 137 -8.88 11.07 11.11
C SER A 137 -9.87 11.23 12.26
N GLY A 138 -10.91 10.39 12.25
CA GLY A 138 -11.97 10.39 13.26
C GLY A 138 -13.10 11.39 13.01
N LYS A 139 -13.16 12.05 11.84
CA LYS A 139 -14.23 13.00 11.49
C LYS A 139 -14.57 13.05 9.99
N PRO A 140 -15.52 12.25 9.45
CA PRO A 140 -16.25 11.10 10.00
C PRO A 140 -15.61 9.75 9.67
N HIS A 141 -14.43 9.76 9.06
CA HIS A 141 -13.76 8.59 8.51
C HIS A 141 -12.43 8.33 9.22
N TYR A 142 -12.01 7.07 9.22
CA TYR A 142 -10.65 6.73 9.62
C TYR A 142 -9.70 7.13 8.51
N VAL A 143 -8.66 7.91 8.82
CA VAL A 143 -7.67 8.34 7.83
C VAL A 143 -6.28 8.23 8.43
N VAL A 144 -5.37 7.61 7.71
CA VAL A 144 -3.93 7.65 8.00
C VAL A 144 -3.17 7.90 6.71
N ALA A 145 -2.06 8.65 6.81
CA ALA A 145 -1.18 8.91 5.69
C ALA A 145 0.28 8.82 6.14
N THR A 146 1.10 8.15 5.34
CA THR A 146 2.49 7.85 5.66
C THR A 146 3.35 8.06 4.42
N VAL A 147 4.41 8.85 4.55
CA VAL A 147 5.51 8.85 3.59
C VAL A 147 6.58 7.90 4.09
N GLY A 148 6.59 6.67 3.56
CA GLY A 148 7.49 5.60 4.03
C GLY A 148 8.77 5.44 3.20
N LYS A 149 8.83 6.07 2.01
CA LYS A 149 9.97 5.98 1.09
C LYS A 149 10.31 7.37 0.57
N LEU A 150 11.59 7.73 0.61
CA LEU A 150 12.12 8.97 0.08
C LEU A 150 13.51 8.73 -0.54
N ALA A 151 13.73 9.26 -1.74
CA ALA A 151 15.02 9.30 -2.40
C ALA A 151 15.27 10.73 -2.91
N MET A 152 16.52 11.18 -2.90
CA MET A 152 16.88 12.50 -3.40
C MET A 152 18.13 12.47 -4.26
N THR A 153 18.30 13.47 -5.12
CA THR A 153 19.49 13.64 -5.96
C THR A 153 20.02 15.07 -5.80
N PRO A 154 21.33 15.28 -5.55
CA PRO A 154 22.40 14.27 -5.59
C PRO A 154 22.62 13.48 -4.29
N ASN A 155 21.87 13.77 -3.21
CA ASN A 155 22.07 13.15 -1.89
C ASN A 155 23.48 13.37 -1.31
N ALA A 156 23.98 14.61 -1.40
CA ALA A 156 25.28 15.02 -0.87
C ALA A 156 25.10 16.16 0.14
N ALA A 157 25.85 16.11 1.25
CA ALA A 157 25.71 17.07 2.35
C ALA A 157 26.00 18.53 1.97
N ASN A 158 26.78 18.76 0.91
CA ASN A 158 27.20 20.07 0.44
C ASN A 158 26.48 20.51 -0.85
N ALA A 159 25.36 19.87 -1.22
CA ALA A 159 24.58 20.22 -2.40
C ALA A 159 23.11 20.45 -2.04
N VAL A 160 22.52 21.48 -2.62
CA VAL A 160 21.07 21.68 -2.62
C VAL A 160 20.44 20.58 -3.49
N PRO A 161 19.47 19.80 -2.99
CA PRO A 161 18.82 18.76 -3.77
C PRO A 161 18.01 19.34 -4.93
N GLY A 162 18.24 18.82 -6.14
CA GLY A 162 17.50 19.21 -7.35
C GLY A 162 16.30 18.32 -7.66
N ARG A 163 16.21 17.14 -7.04
CA ARG A 163 15.09 16.22 -7.23
C ARG A 163 14.86 15.38 -5.98
N VAL A 164 13.60 15.20 -5.60
CA VAL A 164 13.17 14.26 -4.56
C VAL A 164 12.00 13.43 -5.06
N GLU A 165 12.06 12.13 -4.85
CA GLU A 165 10.95 11.20 -5.06
C GLU A 165 10.49 10.68 -3.70
N LEU A 166 9.20 10.78 -3.43
CA LEU A 166 8.59 10.27 -2.20
C LEU A 166 7.35 9.45 -2.50
N THR A 167 7.09 8.42 -1.70
CA THR A 167 5.88 7.60 -1.81
C THR A 167 4.96 7.89 -0.64
N LEU A 168 3.81 8.50 -0.95
CA LEU A 168 2.72 8.73 0.00
C LEU A 168 1.74 7.55 -0.06
N GLU A 169 1.60 6.81 1.04
CA GLU A 169 0.53 5.83 1.23
C GLU A 169 -0.57 6.45 2.11
N MET A 170 -1.82 6.36 1.67
CA MET A 170 -2.99 6.78 2.43
C MET A 170 -3.91 5.57 2.62
N ARG A 171 -4.52 5.47 3.80
CA ARG A 171 -5.57 4.48 4.08
C ARG A 171 -6.79 5.15 4.67
N SER A 172 -7.96 4.69 4.24
CA SER A 172 -9.25 5.15 4.77
C SER A 172 -10.33 4.10 4.60
N ASP A 173 -11.33 4.14 5.48
CA ASP A 173 -12.57 3.35 5.37
C ASP A 173 -13.56 3.93 4.33
N SER A 174 -13.22 5.07 3.70
CA SER A 174 -14.05 5.75 2.71
C SER A 174 -13.29 6.06 1.41
N ASN A 175 -13.80 5.54 0.29
CA ASN A 175 -13.25 5.80 -1.04
C ASN A 175 -13.40 7.26 -1.50
N ALA A 176 -14.35 8.02 -0.92
CA ALA A 176 -14.49 9.44 -1.22
C ALA A 176 -13.38 10.29 -0.57
N VAL A 177 -12.69 9.74 0.44
CA VAL A 177 -11.56 10.37 1.12
C VAL A 177 -10.21 10.03 0.47
N LEU A 178 -10.09 8.85 -0.14
CA LEU A 178 -8.87 8.39 -0.83
C LEU A 178 -8.66 9.06 -2.19
#